data_AF-A0A4S3LQ20-F1
#
_entry.id   AF-A0A4S3LQ20-F1
#
_cell.length_a   1.000
_cell.length_b   1.000
_cell.length_c   1.000
_cell.angle_alpha   90.00
_cell.angle_beta   90.00
_cell.angle_gamma   90.00
#
_symmetry.space_group_name_H-M   'P 1'
#
loop_
_entity.id
_entity.type
_entity.pdbx_description
1 polymer ?
#
loop_
_entity_poly.entity_id
_entity_poly.type
_entity_poly.pdbx_seq_one_letter_code
_entity_poly.pdbx_strand_id
1 'polypeptide(L)'
;MTEKENPAFIERFTIRMPDGMREAIAERAKANGRSMNAEIIKILEDVLSGKARSIRFDLATGKPIELTNVDNPEAILKALTDFAAALTEMHKNPVDVDMDELFEDDKKP
;
A
#
# COMPACT_ATOMS: atom_id res chain seq x y z
N MET A 1 8.89 -34.28 24.29
CA MET A 1 8.17 -33.16 23.64
C MET A 1 8.97 -31.92 23.91
N THR A 2 9.45 -31.27 22.85
CA THR A 2 10.12 -29.98 23.02
C THR A 2 9.04 -28.91 23.17
N GLU A 3 9.27 -27.87 23.98
CA GLU A 3 8.28 -26.80 24.20
C GLU A 3 7.85 -26.12 22.89
N LYS A 4 8.66 -26.23 21.82
CA LYS A 4 8.39 -25.76 20.46
C LYS A 4 7.24 -26.48 19.75
N GLU A 5 6.83 -27.65 20.22
CA GLU A 5 5.75 -28.46 19.61
C GLU A 5 4.36 -28.13 20.20
N ASN A 6 4.30 -27.23 21.19
CA ASN A 6 3.03 -26.79 21.78
C ASN A 6 2.40 -25.68 20.91
N PRO A 7 1.14 -25.82 20.45
CA PRO A 7 0.46 -24.76 19.69
C PRO A 7 0.24 -23.45 20.49
N ALA A 8 0.38 -23.48 21.82
CA ALA A 8 0.37 -22.29 22.68
C ALA A 8 1.77 -21.70 22.93
N PHE A 9 2.81 -22.22 22.28
CA PHE A 9 4.17 -21.70 22.43
C PHE A 9 4.26 -20.28 21.85
N ILE A 10 4.65 -19.33 22.69
CA ILE A 10 4.93 -17.95 22.29
C ILE A 10 6.40 -17.70 22.53
N GLU A 11 7.14 -17.42 21.46
CA GLU A 11 8.54 -17.02 21.56
C GLU A 11 8.64 -15.66 22.27
N ARG A 12 9.48 -15.60 23.30
CA ARG A 12 9.70 -14.40 24.11
C ARG A 12 11.11 -13.88 23.86
N PHE A 13 11.21 -12.60 23.51
CA PHE A 13 12.49 -11.94 23.27
C PHE A 13 12.60 -10.68 24.12
N THR A 14 13.77 -10.44 24.71
CA THR A 14 14.06 -9.26 25.51
C THR A 14 14.66 -8.18 24.61
N ILE A 15 13.97 -7.04 24.48
CA ILE A 15 14.45 -5.90 23.69
C ILE A 15 15.16 -4.90 24.60
N ARG A 16 16.36 -4.46 24.20
CA ARG A 16 16.99 -3.28 24.78
C ARG A 16 16.62 -2.06 23.95
N MET A 17 15.86 -1.16 24.55
CA MET A 17 15.42 0.08 23.92
C MET A 17 16.27 1.26 24.42
N PRO A 18 16.64 2.21 23.55
CA PRO A 18 17.16 3.52 23.95
C PRO A 18 16.13 4.29 24.79
N ASP A 19 16.61 5.30 25.51
CA ASP A 19 15.75 6.16 26.32
C ASP A 19 14.66 6.85 25.47
N GLY A 20 13.44 6.94 26.00
CA GLY A 20 12.27 7.52 25.33
C GLY A 20 11.63 6.67 24.22
N MET A 21 12.29 5.61 23.72
CA MET A 21 11.73 4.78 22.65
C MET A 21 10.52 3.96 23.13
N ARG A 22 10.54 3.52 24.38
CA ARG A 22 9.45 2.75 24.98
C ARG A 22 8.17 3.59 25.07
N GLU A 23 8.30 4.84 25.49
CA GLU A 23 7.21 5.81 25.61
C GLU A 23 6.60 6.12 24.24
N ALA A 24 7.44 6.36 23.22
CA ALA A 24 7.00 6.62 21.86
C ALA A 24 6.17 5.46 21.27
N ILE A 25 6.62 4.21 21.49
CA ILE A 25 5.86 3.02 21.06
C ILE A 25 4.56 2.89 21.86
N ALA A 26 4.59 3.16 23.17
CA ALA A 26 3.40 3.10 24.02
C ALA A 26 2.31 4.09 23.58
N GLU A 27 2.69 5.32 23.26
CA GLU A 27 1.79 6.36 22.79
C GLU A 27 1.17 5.99 21.44
N ARG A 28 2.00 5.56 20.48
CA ARG A 28 1.54 5.09 19.18
C ARG A 28 0.57 3.90 19.30
N ALA A 29 0.89 2.94 20.16
CA ALA A 29 0.03 1.78 20.42
C ALA A 29 -1.33 2.19 21.00
N LYS A 30 -1.35 3.14 21.95
CA LYS A 30 -2.60 3.70 22.50
C LYS A 30 -3.43 4.42 21.43
N ALA A 31 -2.81 5.25 20.60
CA ALA A 31 -3.48 5.94 19.51
C ALA A 31 -4.13 4.96 18.51
N ASN A 32 -3.48 3.82 18.28
CA ASN A 32 -3.96 2.77 17.39
C ASN A 32 -4.90 1.75 18.07
N GLY A 33 -5.21 1.90 19.37
CA GLY A 33 -6.05 0.96 20.12
C GLY A 33 -5.45 -0.45 20.27
N ARG A 34 -4.12 -0.57 20.21
CA ARG A 34 -3.38 -1.85 20.28
C ARG A 34 -2.58 -1.96 21.57
N SER A 35 -2.28 -3.19 21.99
CA SER A 35 -1.25 -3.40 23.01
C SER A 35 0.12 -3.02 22.45
N MET A 36 1.04 -2.62 23.32
CA MET A 36 2.41 -2.30 22.92
C MET A 36 3.06 -3.45 22.14
N ASN A 37 2.84 -4.70 22.58
CA ASN A 37 3.37 -5.88 21.89
C ASN A 37 2.75 -6.05 20.49
N ALA A 38 1.44 -5.86 20.35
CA ALA A 38 0.77 -5.95 19.06
C ALA A 38 1.24 -4.86 18.09
N GLU A 39 1.52 -3.64 18.58
CA GLU A 39 2.06 -2.57 17.74
C GLU A 39 3.49 -2.87 17.29
N ILE A 40 4.35 -3.41 18.17
CA ILE A 40 5.72 -3.83 17.79
C ILE A 40 5.67 -4.91 16.70
N ILE A 41 4.84 -5.94 16.89
CA ILE A 41 4.65 -6.99 15.88
C ILE A 41 4.15 -6.40 14.56
N LYS A 42 3.20 -5.46 14.62
CA LYS A 42 2.65 -4.83 13.42
C LYS A 42 3.69 -4.02 12.65
N ILE A 43 4.51 -3.24 13.35
CA ILE A 43 5.60 -2.47 12.73
C ILE A 43 6.59 -3.42 12.06
N LEU A 44 6.98 -4.50 12.72
CA LEU A 44 7.89 -5.50 12.14
C LEU A 44 7.26 -6.17 10.91
N GLU A 45 6.00 -6.57 10.99
CA GLU A 45 5.25 -7.16 9.86
C GLU A 45 5.16 -6.20 8.67
N ASP A 46 4.86 -4.92 8.91
CA ASP A 46 4.73 -3.92 7.85
C ASP A 46 6.06 -3.65 7.14
N VAL A 47 7.17 -3.68 7.89
CA VAL A 47 8.53 -3.56 7.33
C VAL A 47 8.92 -4.83 6.56
N LEU A 48 8.65 -6.02 7.12
CA LEU A 48 8.98 -7.31 6.48
C LEU A 48 8.13 -7.57 5.23
N SER A 49 6.86 -7.17 5.23
CA SER A 49 5.96 -7.33 4.10
C SER A 49 6.10 -6.25 3.02
N GLY A 50 6.93 -5.23 3.25
CA GLY A 50 7.12 -4.11 2.32
C GLY A 50 5.92 -3.15 2.24
N LYS A 51 4.83 -3.40 2.96
CA LYS A 51 3.62 -2.55 3.01
C LYS A 51 3.90 -1.16 3.59
N ALA A 52 4.88 -1.05 4.48
CA ALA A 52 5.33 0.26 4.98
C ALA A 52 5.95 1.14 3.88
N ARG A 53 6.30 0.57 2.72
CA ARG A 53 6.96 1.25 1.61
C ARG A 53 6.16 1.16 0.31
N SER A 54 4.85 0.95 0.38
CA SER A 54 4.01 1.00 -0.81
C SER A 54 2.92 2.05 -0.76
N ILE A 55 2.86 2.84 -1.83
CA ILE A 55 1.76 3.76 -2.11
C ILE A 55 1.07 3.19 -3.34
N ARG A 56 -0.19 2.80 -3.19
CA ARG A 56 -1.03 2.32 -4.30
C ARG A 56 -1.86 3.49 -4.82
N PHE A 57 -1.76 3.75 -6.11
CA PHE A 57 -2.64 4.68 -6.83
C PHE A 57 -3.57 3.88 -7.73
N ASP A 58 -4.87 3.96 -7.45
CA ASP A 58 -5.89 3.38 -8.32
C ASP A 58 -6.22 4.40 -9.42
N LEU A 59 -5.80 4.12 -10.66
CA LEU A 59 -6.22 4.87 -11.83
C LEU A 59 -7.55 4.32 -12.37
N ALA A 60 -8.36 5.20 -12.98
CA ALA A 60 -9.61 4.83 -13.66
C ALA A 60 -9.41 3.81 -14.81
N THR A 61 -8.17 3.55 -15.22
CA THR A 61 -7.78 2.52 -16.19
C THR A 61 -7.85 1.09 -15.63
N GLY A 62 -8.10 0.91 -14.33
CA GLY A 62 -8.21 -0.40 -13.68
C GLY A 62 -6.89 -1.11 -13.42
N LYS A 63 -5.74 -0.50 -13.77
CA LYS A 63 -4.41 -1.02 -13.45
C LYS A 63 -3.80 -0.22 -12.29
N PRO A 64 -3.71 -0.81 -11.07
CA PRO A 64 -3.12 -0.11 -9.93
C PRO A 64 -1.63 0.11 -10.16
N ILE A 65 -1.16 1.32 -9.87
CA ILE A 65 0.26 1.64 -9.86
C ILE A 65 0.74 1.49 -8.42
N GLU A 66 1.57 0.48 -8.18
CA GLU A 66 2.18 0.22 -6.89
C GLU A 66 3.61 0.76 -6.88
N LEU A 67 3.83 1.82 -6.11
CA LEU A 67 5.17 2.18 -5.67
C LEU A 67 5.61 1.13 -4.65
N THR A 68 6.79 0.55 -4.82
CA THR A 68 7.43 -0.29 -3.80
C THR A 68 8.81 0.29 -3.50
N ASN A 69 9.27 0.21 -2.25
CA ASN A 69 10.56 0.74 -1.82
C ASN A 69 10.73 2.26 -2.08
N VAL A 70 9.83 3.07 -1.50
CA VAL A 70 9.90 4.56 -1.51
C VAL A 70 11.18 5.14 -0.85
N ASP A 71 12.07 4.32 -0.32
CA ASP A 71 13.40 4.71 0.17
C ASP A 71 14.48 4.68 -0.92
N ASN A 72 14.21 4.09 -2.09
CA ASN A 72 15.13 4.08 -3.23
C ASN A 72 14.72 5.15 -4.28
N PRO A 73 15.57 6.15 -4.57
CA PRO A 73 15.27 7.17 -5.58
C PRO A 73 15.05 6.60 -6.99
N GLU A 74 15.72 5.49 -7.35
CA GLU A 74 15.53 4.85 -8.66
C GLU A 74 14.14 4.19 -8.77
N ALA A 75 13.67 3.58 -7.68
CA ALA A 75 12.34 2.96 -7.64
C ALA A 75 11.23 4.01 -7.75
N ILE A 76 11.43 5.17 -7.12
CA ILE A 76 10.53 6.33 -7.25
C ILE A 76 10.50 6.82 -8.70
N LEU A 77 11.67 7.02 -9.32
CA LEU A 77 11.76 7.53 -10.69
C LEU A 77 11.11 6.56 -11.69
N LYS A 78 11.33 5.25 -11.53
CA LYS A 78 10.67 4.23 -12.35
C LYS A 78 9.15 4.29 -12.24
N ALA A 79 8.62 4.36 -11.01
CA ALA A 79 7.19 4.41 -10.80
C ALA A 79 6.54 5.72 -11.28
N LEU A 80 7.24 6.86 -11.16
CA LEU A 80 6.80 8.13 -11.77
C LEU A 80 6.79 8.04 -13.31
N THR A 81 7.74 7.31 -13.90
CA THR A 81 7.79 7.08 -15.35
C THR A 81 6.65 6.17 -15.80
N ASP A 82 6.39 5.07 -15.07
CA ASP A 82 5.28 4.16 -15.31
C ASP A 82 3.92 4.90 -15.18
N PHE A 83 3.82 5.82 -14.22
CA PHE A 83 2.66 6.70 -14.06
C PHE A 83 2.49 7.68 -15.23
N ALA A 84 3.56 8.35 -15.66
CA ALA A 84 3.53 9.26 -16.80
C ALA A 84 3.14 8.52 -18.11
N ALA A 85 3.62 7.28 -18.29
CA ALA A 85 3.24 6.43 -19.41
C ALA A 85 1.74 6.10 -19.38
N ALA A 86 1.21 5.70 -18.21
CA ALA A 86 -0.22 5.44 -18.03
C ALA A 86 -1.09 6.67 -18.31
N LEU A 87 -0.67 7.86 -17.87
CA LEU A 87 -1.36 9.12 -18.20
C LEU A 87 -1.34 9.42 -19.70
N THR A 88 -0.23 9.13 -20.38
CA THR A 88 -0.09 9.34 -21.83
C THR A 88 -0.97 8.39 -22.62
N GLU A 89 -1.12 7.14 -22.19
CA GLU A 89 -2.07 6.19 -22.78
C GLU A 89 -3.52 6.65 -22.64
N MET A 90 -3.91 7.22 -21.49
CA MET A 90 -5.25 7.81 -21.33
C MET A 90 -5.53 8.96 -22.29
N HIS A 91 -4.51 9.73 -22.68
CA HIS A 91 -4.67 10.85 -23.61
C HIS A 91 -4.74 10.40 -25.09
N LYS A 92 -4.26 9.18 -25.40
CA LYS A 92 -4.26 8.61 -26.76
C LYS A 92 -5.51 7.80 -27.10
N ASN A 93 -6.27 7.36 -26.10
CA ASN A 93 -7.65 6.91 -26.27
C ASN A 93 -8.56 8.09 -25.90
N PRO A 94 -8.82 9.06 -26.79
CA PRO A 94 -10.08 9.76 -26.67
C PRO A 94 -11.14 8.66 -26.68
N VAL A 95 -12.10 8.75 -25.78
CA VAL A 95 -13.33 7.99 -25.96
C VAL A 95 -13.80 8.36 -27.37
N ASP A 96 -13.72 7.43 -28.32
CA ASP A 96 -14.42 7.53 -29.60
C ASP A 96 -15.91 7.47 -29.23
N VAL A 97 -16.43 8.59 -28.74
CA VAL A 97 -17.86 8.83 -28.68
C VAL A 97 -18.21 9.10 -30.13
N ASP A 98 -18.66 8.06 -30.82
CA ASP A 98 -19.23 8.21 -32.15
C ASP A 98 -20.51 9.04 -31.99
N MET A 99 -20.38 10.37 -32.17
CA MET A 99 -21.48 11.31 -31.98
C MET A 99 -22.63 11.08 -32.97
N ASP A 100 -22.40 10.29 -34.02
CA ASP A 100 -23.40 9.91 -35.00
C ASP A 100 -24.41 8.90 -34.43
N GLU A 101 -24.05 8.04 -33.47
CA GLU A 101 -24.99 7.10 -32.82
C GLU A 101 -25.95 7.79 -31.81
N LEU A 102 -25.67 9.03 -31.39
CA LEU A 102 -26.50 9.76 -30.41
C LEU A 102 -27.71 10.48 -31.01
N PHE A 103 -27.83 10.55 -32.34
CA PHE A 103 -28.92 11.27 -33.02
C PHE A 103 -29.80 10.40 -33.93
N GLU A 104 -29.63 9.07 -33.94
CA GLU A 104 -30.42 8.19 -34.83
C GLU A 104 -31.79 7.77 -34.28
N ASP A 105 -32.10 8.00 -33.00
CA ASP A 105 -33.38 7.57 -32.40
C ASP A 105 -34.59 8.50 -32.70
N ASP A 106 -34.39 9.68 -33.31
CA ASP A 106 -35.46 10.66 -33.54
C ASP A 106 -36.04 10.67 -34.97
N LYS A 107 -35.75 9.66 -35.80
CA LYS A 107 -36.42 9.49 -37.10
C LYS A 107 -36.94 8.08 -37.31
N LYS A 108 -38.12 7.80 -36.74
CA LYS A 108 -39.03 6.83 -37.34
C LYS A 108 -40.43 7.42 -37.49
N PRO A 109 -41.05 7.31 -38.69
CA PRO A 109 -42.38 7.86 -38.98
C PRO A 109 -43.52 7.13 -38.25
#